data_AF-A0A8F7UMN2-F1
#
_entry.id   AF-A0A8F7UMN2-F1
#
_cell.length_a   1.000
_cell.length_b   1.000
_cell.length_c   1.000
_cell.angle_alpha   90.00
_cell.angle_beta   90.00
_cell.angle_gamma   90.00
#
_symmetry.space_group_name_H-M   'P 1'
#
loop_
_entity.id
_entity.type
_entity.pdbx_description
1 polymer ?
#
loop_
_entity_poly.entity_id
_entity_poly.type
_entity_poly.pdbx_seq_one_letter_code
_entity_poly.pdbx_strand_id
1 'polypeptide(L)'
;MKLNKHFFPLLSCIGSGKRLLLEDELILHTFFRSFSGNGVRVKIIFSGQECTLFLPETQLIQWCIDLFPYGDCRAIGDDILKLMLLWSLKNFFTGYELLIKDIYFITLEPDVYPVVELSQNDKILNLVFLDVAKELLSLVIDDQWERASRKSVVTFDGTIVVGWSDYQVSQLNVGEALKIYYVDDTNRNSCWLTINNPVAQVQLNGDSLYFSHVYEQGLLAMLESDGEKNRIYCVIGTISLNLNLLEEASTGMPVAFDKYNLWGGYRLIRNNEYLASGSIIKINDDFYFIVKSVH
;
A
#
# COMPACT_ATOMS: atom_id res chain seq x y z
N MET A 1 -4.36 -6.93 5.11
CA MET A 1 -3.22 -7.41 5.91
C MET A 1 -2.58 -6.22 6.59
N LYS A 2 -2.21 -6.31 7.87
CA LYS A 2 -1.32 -5.31 8.47
C LYS A 2 0.06 -5.54 7.88
N LEU A 3 0.56 -4.61 7.07
CA LEU A 3 1.95 -4.64 6.65
C LEU A 3 2.84 -4.65 7.91
N ASN A 4 3.69 -5.66 8.03
CA ASN A 4 4.65 -5.72 9.14
C ASN A 4 5.48 -4.44 9.11
N LYS A 5 5.68 -3.79 10.27
CA LYS A 5 6.49 -2.56 10.40
C LYS A 5 7.90 -2.74 9.84
N HIS A 6 8.38 -3.97 9.76
CA HIS A 6 9.64 -4.29 9.12
C HIS A 6 9.67 -3.89 7.63
N PHE A 7 8.56 -3.95 6.89
CA PHE A 7 8.52 -3.54 5.48
C PHE A 7 8.62 -2.02 5.25
N PHE A 8 8.61 -1.20 6.31
CA PHE A 8 8.58 0.25 6.19
C PHE A 8 9.79 0.85 5.45
N PRO A 9 11.01 0.33 5.54
CA PRO A 9 12.12 0.83 4.74
C PRO A 9 11.93 0.61 3.22
N LEU A 10 11.15 -0.40 2.81
CA LEU A 10 10.77 -0.60 1.39
C LEU A 10 9.79 0.46 0.89
N LEU A 11 9.29 1.32 1.78
CA LEU A 11 8.34 2.36 1.41
C LEU A 11 8.97 3.49 0.60
N SER A 12 10.29 3.64 0.70
CA SER A 12 11.08 4.51 -0.19
C SER A 12 11.21 3.95 -1.61
N CYS A 13 10.75 2.72 -1.86
CA CYS A 13 10.88 1.96 -3.10
C CYS A 13 9.51 1.67 -3.76
N ILE A 14 8.44 2.31 -3.27
CA ILE A 14 7.05 1.89 -3.51
C ILE A 14 6.62 2.02 -4.97
N GLY A 15 6.95 3.14 -5.60
CA GLY A 15 6.43 3.48 -6.91
C GLY A 15 7.37 3.09 -8.04
N SER A 16 8.65 3.50 -7.93
CA SER A 16 9.66 3.19 -8.94
C SER A 16 10.16 1.75 -8.88
N GLY A 17 9.96 1.08 -7.75
CA GLY A 17 10.73 -0.11 -7.43
C GLY A 17 12.24 0.19 -7.33
N LYS A 18 12.98 -0.74 -6.75
CA LYS A 18 14.45 -0.71 -6.77
C LYS A 18 14.96 -1.93 -7.48
N ARG A 19 15.99 -1.77 -8.32
CA ARG A 19 16.68 -2.89 -8.97
C ARG A 19 18.11 -3.07 -8.50
N LEU A 20 18.55 -4.31 -8.39
CA LEU A 20 19.95 -4.68 -8.24
C LEU A 20 20.34 -5.57 -9.40
N LEU A 21 21.44 -5.22 -10.05
CA LEU A 21 22.11 -6.07 -11.04
C LEU A 21 23.14 -6.90 -10.30
N LEU A 22 22.89 -8.21 -10.23
CA LEU A 22 23.83 -9.18 -9.69
C LEU A 22 24.63 -9.82 -10.84
N GLU A 23 25.64 -10.61 -10.48
CA GLU A 23 26.39 -11.42 -11.44
C GLU A 23 25.43 -12.33 -12.26
N ASP A 24 25.82 -12.70 -13.48
CA ASP A 24 25.04 -13.54 -14.41
C ASP A 24 23.71 -12.95 -14.91
N GLU A 25 23.65 -11.63 -15.13
CA GLU A 25 22.47 -10.90 -15.62
C GLU A 25 21.21 -11.06 -14.74
N LEU A 26 21.40 -11.47 -13.49
CA LEU A 26 20.34 -11.62 -12.53
C LEU A 26 19.87 -10.23 -12.07
N ILE A 27 18.62 -9.90 -12.37
CA ILE A 27 18.01 -8.63 -11.94
C ILE A 27 17.04 -8.93 -10.80
N LEU A 28 17.27 -8.28 -9.68
CA LEU A 28 16.31 -8.23 -8.59
C LEU A 28 15.52 -6.95 -8.69
N HIS A 29 14.22 -7.02 -8.51
CA HIS A 29 13.34 -5.86 -8.54
C HIS A 29 12.30 -5.95 -7.43
N THR A 30 12.31 -4.97 -6.52
CA THR A 30 11.39 -4.94 -5.38
C THR A 30 10.36 -3.85 -5.56
N PHE A 31 9.06 -4.18 -5.45
CA PHE A 31 7.96 -3.24 -5.59
C PHE A 31 6.69 -3.74 -4.87
N PHE A 32 5.67 -2.89 -4.76
CA PHE A 32 4.35 -3.30 -4.29
C PHE A 32 3.41 -3.58 -5.46
N ARG A 33 2.53 -4.56 -5.28
CA ARG A 33 1.52 -4.92 -6.28
C ARG A 33 0.25 -5.43 -5.60
N SER A 34 -0.90 -5.08 -6.17
CA SER A 34 -2.15 -5.77 -5.85
C SER A 34 -2.06 -7.23 -6.30
N PHE A 35 -2.19 -8.15 -5.35
CA PHE A 35 -2.01 -9.57 -5.58
C PHE A 35 -3.09 -10.38 -4.86
N SER A 36 -3.49 -11.49 -5.45
CA SER A 36 -4.35 -12.51 -4.83
C SER A 36 -4.15 -13.84 -5.56
N GLY A 37 -4.58 -14.92 -4.92
CA GLY A 37 -4.66 -16.22 -5.58
C GLY A 37 -3.98 -17.35 -4.82
N ASN A 38 -3.99 -18.52 -5.43
CA ASN A 38 -3.44 -19.73 -4.83
C ASN A 38 -1.92 -19.78 -4.98
N GLY A 39 -1.29 -20.40 -3.99
CA GLY A 39 0.15 -20.62 -4.00
C GLY A 39 0.62 -21.28 -2.74
N VAL A 40 1.88 -21.09 -2.46
CA VAL A 40 2.58 -21.81 -1.41
C VAL A 40 3.25 -20.82 -0.49
N ARG A 41 2.86 -20.88 0.79
CA ARG A 41 3.56 -20.24 1.89
C ARG A 41 4.78 -21.08 2.25
N VAL A 42 5.95 -20.45 2.21
CA VAL A 42 7.23 -21.07 2.53
C VAL A 42 7.84 -20.37 3.73
N LYS A 43 8.07 -21.12 4.80
CA LYS A 43 8.79 -20.62 5.97
C LYS A 43 10.27 -20.92 5.79
N ILE A 44 11.09 -19.88 5.75
CA ILE A 44 12.53 -20.00 5.60
C ILE A 44 13.25 -19.54 6.87
N ILE A 45 14.44 -20.09 7.12
CA ILE A 45 15.42 -19.47 8.00
C ILE A 45 16.47 -18.83 7.12
N PHE A 46 16.67 -17.54 7.32
CA PHE A 46 17.68 -16.74 6.65
C PHE A 46 18.57 -16.10 7.72
N SER A 47 19.87 -16.42 7.73
CA SER A 47 20.83 -15.90 8.72
C SER A 47 20.37 -16.07 10.18
N GLY A 48 19.75 -17.22 10.48
CA GLY A 48 19.22 -17.53 11.82
C GLY A 48 17.86 -16.92 12.16
N GLN A 49 17.25 -16.13 11.27
CA GLN A 49 15.92 -15.55 11.48
C GLN A 49 14.85 -16.16 10.59
N GLU A 50 13.63 -16.29 11.12
CA GLU A 50 12.50 -16.81 10.35
C GLU A 50 11.93 -15.72 9.43
N CYS A 51 11.72 -16.08 8.17
CA CYS A 51 10.95 -15.28 7.22
C CYS A 51 9.86 -16.14 6.60
N THR A 52 8.79 -15.49 6.14
CA THR A 52 7.69 -16.17 5.46
C THR A 52 7.51 -15.58 4.06
N LEU A 53 7.71 -16.42 3.06
CA LEU A 53 7.50 -16.09 1.66
C LEU A 53 6.21 -16.72 1.16
N PHE A 54 5.67 -16.19 0.07
CA PHE A 54 4.64 -16.83 -0.72
C PHE A 54 5.06 -16.86 -2.18
N LEU A 55 4.90 -18.02 -2.80
CA LEU A 55 5.12 -18.24 -4.23
C LEU A 55 3.79 -18.56 -4.91
N PRO A 56 3.44 -17.90 -6.03
CA PRO A 56 2.26 -18.23 -6.80
C PRO A 56 2.28 -19.68 -7.30
N GLU A 57 1.14 -20.36 -7.25
CA GLU A 57 1.00 -21.76 -7.70
C GLU A 57 1.41 -21.91 -9.17
N THR A 58 1.11 -20.92 -10.01
CA THR A 58 1.47 -20.91 -11.43
C THR A 58 2.99 -20.90 -11.66
N GLN A 59 3.74 -20.16 -10.85
CA GLN A 59 5.20 -20.13 -10.93
C GLN A 59 5.80 -21.40 -10.38
N LEU A 60 5.23 -21.94 -9.30
CA LEU A 60 5.63 -23.25 -8.80
C LEU A 60 5.42 -24.32 -9.87
N ILE A 61 4.26 -24.36 -10.54
CA ILE A 61 3.97 -25.31 -11.64
C ILE A 61 4.95 -25.14 -12.79
N GLN A 62 5.25 -23.91 -13.22
CA GLN A 62 6.22 -23.68 -14.30
C GLN A 62 7.60 -24.25 -13.96
N TRP A 63 8.03 -24.08 -12.71
CA TRP A 63 9.29 -24.63 -12.22
C TRP A 63 9.25 -26.14 -11.99
N CYS A 64 8.08 -26.67 -11.61
CA CYS A 64 7.84 -28.10 -11.56
C CYS A 64 8.02 -28.67 -12.96
N ILE A 65 7.34 -28.14 -13.98
CA ILE A 65 7.41 -28.61 -15.37
C ILE A 65 8.85 -28.60 -15.91
N ASP A 66 9.63 -27.57 -15.60
CA ASP A 66 11.03 -27.45 -16.02
C ASP A 66 11.93 -28.55 -15.42
N LEU A 67 11.61 -29.07 -14.22
CA LEU A 67 12.41 -30.07 -13.51
C LEU A 67 11.82 -31.48 -13.58
N PHE A 68 10.50 -31.58 -13.70
CA PHE A 68 9.72 -32.81 -13.67
C PHE A 68 8.38 -32.63 -14.42
N PRO A 69 7.93 -33.60 -15.22
CA PRO A 69 6.69 -33.49 -16.00
C PRO A 69 5.43 -33.70 -15.14
N TYR A 70 5.27 -32.94 -14.05
CA TYR A 70 4.09 -32.98 -13.19
C TYR A 70 3.15 -31.81 -13.53
N GLY A 71 1.88 -32.14 -13.80
CA GLY A 71 0.82 -31.14 -14.05
C GLY A 71 0.17 -30.60 -12.78
N ASP A 72 0.43 -31.20 -11.62
CA ASP A 72 -0.11 -30.79 -10.32
C ASP A 72 1.00 -30.74 -9.27
N CYS A 73 1.35 -29.53 -8.84
CA CYS A 73 2.38 -29.30 -7.82
C CYS A 73 1.99 -29.80 -6.43
N ARG A 74 0.69 -30.00 -6.15
CA ARG A 74 0.19 -30.53 -4.87
C ARG A 74 0.44 -32.02 -4.71
N ALA A 75 0.68 -32.73 -5.83
CA ALA A 75 1.04 -34.13 -5.82
C ALA A 75 2.52 -34.38 -5.50
N ILE A 76 3.34 -33.33 -5.47
CA ILE A 76 4.76 -33.41 -5.17
C ILE A 76 4.94 -33.47 -3.65
N GLY A 77 5.68 -34.47 -3.16
CA GLY A 77 5.96 -34.58 -1.73
C GLY A 77 6.76 -33.39 -1.20
N ASP A 78 6.50 -33.01 0.06
CA ASP A 78 7.09 -31.83 0.70
C ASP A 78 8.62 -31.78 0.60
N ASP A 79 9.32 -32.90 0.76
CA ASP A 79 10.79 -32.93 0.69
C ASP A 79 11.32 -32.56 -0.70
N ILE A 80 10.61 -32.98 -1.76
CA ILE A 80 10.97 -32.63 -3.14
C ILE A 80 10.69 -31.15 -3.38
N LEU A 81 9.55 -30.63 -2.92
CA LEU A 81 9.24 -29.20 -2.99
C LEU A 81 10.27 -28.36 -2.24
N LYS A 82 10.71 -28.79 -1.05
CA LYS A 82 11.78 -28.13 -0.28
C LYS A 82 13.09 -28.11 -1.05
N LEU A 83 13.52 -29.23 -1.63
CA LEU A 83 14.74 -29.30 -2.42
C LEU A 83 14.69 -28.41 -3.66
N MET A 84 13.55 -28.42 -4.37
CA MET A 84 13.34 -27.57 -5.53
C MET A 84 13.43 -26.09 -5.15
N LEU A 85 12.67 -25.67 -4.13
CA LEU A 85 12.68 -24.29 -3.66
C LEU A 85 14.05 -23.86 -3.11
N LEU A 86 14.76 -24.75 -2.40
CA LEU A 86 16.14 -24.47 -1.98
C LEU A 86 17.03 -24.22 -3.18
N TRP A 87 16.94 -25.04 -4.22
CA TRP A 87 17.71 -24.85 -5.45
C TRP A 87 17.34 -23.54 -6.15
N SER A 88 16.04 -23.22 -6.22
CA SER A 88 15.51 -21.97 -6.77
C SER A 88 16.03 -20.71 -6.08
N LEU A 89 16.01 -20.75 -4.75
CA LEU A 89 16.27 -19.60 -3.91
C LEU A 89 17.76 -19.47 -3.57
N LYS A 90 18.56 -20.52 -3.73
CA LYS A 90 20.00 -20.52 -3.40
C LYS A 90 20.77 -19.44 -4.16
N ASN A 91 20.48 -19.23 -5.44
CA ASN A 91 21.13 -18.18 -6.24
C ASN A 91 20.73 -16.77 -5.80
N PHE A 92 19.55 -16.63 -5.18
CA PHE A 92 19.09 -15.35 -4.65
C PHE A 92 19.71 -15.03 -3.29
N PHE A 93 19.83 -16.02 -2.42
CA PHE A 93 20.42 -15.89 -1.08
C PHE A 93 21.90 -16.26 -1.05
N THR A 94 22.62 -16.03 -2.15
CA THR A 94 24.03 -16.41 -2.30
C THR A 94 24.86 -15.79 -1.17
N GLY A 95 25.70 -16.60 -0.53
CA GLY A 95 26.51 -16.18 0.62
C GLY A 95 25.84 -16.33 1.98
N TYR A 96 24.59 -16.81 2.04
CA TYR A 96 23.86 -17.01 3.29
C TYR A 96 23.36 -18.46 3.45
N GLU A 97 23.25 -18.90 4.70
CA GLU A 97 22.61 -20.16 5.02
C GLU A 97 21.09 -20.01 4.88
N LEU A 98 20.52 -20.76 3.94
CA LEU A 98 19.09 -20.84 3.68
C LEU A 98 18.56 -22.22 4.05
N LEU A 99 17.56 -22.26 4.91
CA LEU A 99 16.84 -23.48 5.27
C LEU A 99 15.34 -23.29 5.02
N ILE A 100 14.68 -24.27 4.41
CA ILE A 100 13.21 -24.30 4.34
C ILE A 100 12.69 -25.15 5.48
N LYS A 101 11.95 -24.52 6.40
CA LYS A 101 11.29 -25.18 7.54
C LYS A 101 10.04 -25.89 7.07
N ASP A 102 9.08 -25.11 6.59
CA ASP A 102 7.71 -25.58 6.33
C ASP A 102 7.17 -25.01 5.01
N ILE A 103 6.24 -25.76 4.42
CA ILE A 103 5.58 -25.45 3.16
C ILE A 103 4.07 -25.70 3.35
N TYR A 104 3.24 -24.70 3.01
CA TYR A 104 1.79 -24.82 3.10
C TYR A 104 1.11 -24.24 1.87
N PHE A 105 0.21 -25.00 1.25
CA PHE A 105 -0.66 -24.47 0.20
C PHE A 105 -1.71 -23.55 0.83
N ILE A 106 -1.78 -22.31 0.35
CA ILE A 106 -2.73 -21.31 0.84
C ILE A 106 -3.28 -20.47 -0.31
N THR A 107 -4.37 -19.77 -0.05
CA THR A 107 -4.88 -18.69 -0.91
C THR A 107 -4.56 -17.36 -0.24
N LEU A 108 -3.94 -16.45 -0.98
CA LEU A 108 -3.81 -15.05 -0.57
C LEU A 108 -5.07 -14.29 -0.95
N GLU A 109 -5.63 -13.60 0.04
CA GLU A 109 -6.74 -12.66 -0.16
C GLU A 109 -6.30 -11.46 -1.02
N PRO A 110 -7.24 -10.79 -1.70
CA PRO A 110 -6.95 -9.56 -2.43
C PRO A 110 -6.42 -8.46 -1.52
N ASP A 111 -5.15 -8.10 -1.73
CA ASP A 111 -4.48 -7.02 -1.01
C ASP A 111 -3.26 -6.49 -1.77
N VAL A 112 -2.62 -5.47 -1.23
CA VAL A 112 -1.34 -4.94 -1.71
C VAL A 112 -0.20 -5.60 -0.94
N TYR A 113 0.67 -6.31 -1.66
CA TYR A 113 1.78 -7.05 -1.06
C TYR A 113 3.14 -6.55 -1.56
N PRO A 114 4.19 -6.63 -0.71
CA PRO A 114 5.58 -6.44 -1.15
C PRO A 114 6.02 -7.66 -1.97
N VAL A 115 6.49 -7.39 -3.19
CA VAL A 115 6.94 -8.38 -4.15
C VAL A 115 8.41 -8.16 -4.47
N VAL A 116 9.19 -9.24 -4.47
CA VAL A 116 10.48 -9.31 -5.14
C VAL A 116 10.32 -10.13 -6.40
N GLU A 117 10.57 -9.48 -7.52
CA GLU A 117 10.69 -10.09 -8.82
C GLU A 117 12.17 -10.37 -9.09
N LEU A 118 12.46 -11.61 -9.38
CA LEU A 118 13.75 -12.11 -9.83
C LEU A 118 13.63 -12.36 -11.33
N SER A 119 14.48 -11.76 -12.15
CA SER A 119 14.55 -12.07 -13.57
C SER A 119 15.94 -12.51 -14.00
N GLN A 120 16.03 -13.64 -14.72
CA GLN A 120 17.26 -14.17 -15.30
C GLN A 120 16.95 -14.89 -16.61
N ASN A 121 17.62 -14.54 -17.71
CA ASN A 121 17.52 -15.24 -19.01
C ASN A 121 16.05 -15.57 -19.40
N ASP A 122 15.19 -14.55 -19.38
CA ASP A 122 13.73 -14.58 -19.63
C ASP A 122 12.84 -15.27 -18.58
N LYS A 123 13.41 -15.90 -17.56
CA LYS A 123 12.65 -16.48 -16.45
C LYS A 123 12.35 -15.41 -15.40
N ILE A 124 11.11 -15.36 -14.93
CA ILE A 124 10.66 -14.44 -13.88
C ILE A 124 10.08 -15.23 -12.70
N LEU A 125 10.59 -14.97 -11.51
CA LEU A 125 10.06 -15.49 -10.25
C LEU A 125 9.59 -14.33 -9.37
N ASN A 126 8.34 -14.37 -8.92
CA ASN A 126 7.76 -13.39 -8.03
C ASN A 126 7.62 -14.01 -6.64
N LEU A 127 8.33 -13.45 -5.68
CA LEU A 127 8.26 -13.81 -4.28
C LEU A 127 7.47 -12.73 -3.54
N VAL A 128 6.39 -13.13 -2.89
CA VAL A 128 5.62 -12.23 -2.02
C VAL A 128 6.14 -12.38 -0.61
N PHE A 129 6.58 -11.30 0.03
CA PHE A 129 6.95 -11.36 1.44
C PHE A 129 5.70 -11.24 2.33
N LEU A 130 5.44 -12.29 3.11
CA LEU A 130 4.37 -12.28 4.12
C LEU A 130 4.91 -11.87 5.49
N ASP A 131 6.16 -12.27 5.79
CA ASP A 131 6.89 -11.86 6.96
C ASP A 131 8.39 -11.82 6.65
N VAL A 132 9.10 -10.82 7.17
CA VAL A 132 10.48 -10.56 6.76
C VAL A 132 11.32 -10.10 7.95
N ALA A 133 12.52 -10.68 8.06
CA ALA A 133 13.56 -10.24 8.97
C ALA A 133 14.15 -8.89 8.51
N LYS A 134 14.64 -8.09 9.48
CA LYS A 134 15.33 -6.82 9.20
C LYS A 134 16.59 -7.04 8.36
N GLU A 135 17.27 -8.15 8.58
CA GLU A 135 18.49 -8.59 7.92
C GLU A 135 18.24 -8.93 6.45
N LEU A 136 17.09 -9.56 6.17
CA LEU A 136 16.70 -9.86 4.80
C LEU A 136 16.31 -8.59 4.05
N LEU A 137 15.69 -7.64 4.72
CA LEU A 137 15.42 -6.32 4.16
C LEU A 137 16.69 -5.52 3.89
N SER A 138 17.72 -5.60 4.75
CA SER A 138 18.97 -4.86 4.50
C SER A 138 19.66 -5.31 3.21
N LEU A 139 19.54 -6.57 2.81
CA LEU A 139 20.04 -7.04 1.51
C LEU A 139 19.28 -6.45 0.32
N VAL A 140 18.00 -6.16 0.53
CA VAL A 140 17.10 -5.67 -0.51
C VAL A 140 17.11 -4.13 -0.63
N ILE A 141 17.69 -3.44 0.35
CA ILE A 141 17.59 -1.98 0.50
C ILE A 141 18.95 -1.28 0.45
N ASP A 142 20.05 -2.04 0.41
CA ASP A 142 21.42 -1.53 0.43
C ASP A 142 21.71 -0.43 -0.63
N ASP A 143 22.76 0.35 -0.42
CA ASP A 143 23.11 1.52 -1.22
C ASP A 143 23.43 1.22 -2.70
N GLN A 144 23.59 -0.06 -3.05
CA GLN A 144 23.87 -0.50 -4.43
C GLN A 144 22.62 -0.61 -5.33
N TRP A 145 21.43 -0.43 -4.79
CA TRP A 145 20.18 -0.56 -5.55
C TRP A 145 19.82 0.74 -6.30
N GLU A 146 19.55 0.63 -7.60
CA GLU A 146 19.13 1.74 -8.45
C GLU A 146 17.60 1.87 -8.50
N ARG A 147 17.07 3.07 -8.74
CA ARG A 147 15.64 3.24 -9.07
C ARG A 147 15.33 2.54 -10.39
N ALA A 148 14.27 1.72 -10.41
CA ALA A 148 13.82 1.03 -11.61
C ALA A 148 12.68 1.80 -12.30
N SER A 149 12.36 1.38 -13.53
CA SER A 149 11.16 1.86 -14.22
C SER A 149 9.92 1.18 -13.65
N ARG A 150 8.84 1.96 -13.50
CA ARG A 150 7.56 1.57 -12.89
C ARG A 150 6.99 0.31 -13.56
N LYS A 151 6.90 -0.82 -12.82
CA LYS A 151 6.24 -2.05 -13.31
C LYS A 151 4.79 -2.20 -12.89
N SER A 152 4.36 -1.53 -11.82
CA SER A 152 2.99 -1.65 -11.31
C SER A 152 2.47 -0.30 -10.81
N VAL A 153 1.21 -0.02 -11.15
CA VAL A 153 0.49 1.15 -10.62
C VAL A 153 -0.43 0.63 -9.53
N VAL A 154 -0.02 0.81 -8.28
CA VAL A 154 -0.91 0.56 -7.14
C VAL A 154 -1.69 1.84 -6.88
N THR A 155 -3.00 1.74 -7.06
CA THR A 155 -3.95 2.85 -6.88
C THR A 155 -4.79 2.61 -5.64
N PHE A 156 -5.05 3.68 -4.90
CA PHE A 156 -5.89 3.70 -3.72
C PHE A 156 -6.97 4.74 -3.88
N ASP A 157 -8.17 4.36 -3.50
CA ASP A 157 -9.27 5.29 -3.41
C ASP A 157 -9.28 5.94 -2.03
N GLY A 158 -9.51 7.24 -2.03
CA GLY A 158 -9.44 8.10 -0.87
C GLY A 158 -10.45 9.23 -0.95
N THR A 159 -10.36 10.12 0.03
CA THR A 159 -11.27 11.26 0.16
C THR A 159 -10.53 12.59 0.29
N ILE A 160 -11.15 13.64 -0.23
CA ILE A 160 -10.65 15.02 -0.15
C ILE A 160 -11.35 15.68 1.03
N VAL A 161 -10.57 16.00 2.05
CA VAL A 161 -11.05 16.38 3.38
C VAL A 161 -10.73 17.84 3.65
N VAL A 162 -11.74 18.62 4.03
CA VAL A 162 -11.57 20.04 4.43
C VAL A 162 -11.40 20.23 5.93
N GLY A 163 -11.82 19.22 6.70
CA GLY A 163 -11.70 19.23 8.16
C GLY A 163 -12.13 17.89 8.77
N TRP A 164 -11.92 17.73 10.06
CA TRP A 164 -12.26 16.52 10.81
C TRP A 164 -12.87 16.85 12.16
N SER A 165 -13.46 15.84 12.78
CA SER A 165 -13.97 15.89 14.14
C SER A 165 -13.51 14.65 14.90
N ASP A 166 -12.94 14.84 16.08
CA ASP A 166 -12.56 13.76 16.99
C ASP A 166 -13.72 13.34 17.93
N TYR A 167 -14.89 13.98 17.78
CA TYR A 167 -16.06 13.67 18.61
C TYR A 167 -16.63 12.29 18.27
N GLN A 168 -16.77 11.46 19.29
CA GLN A 168 -17.42 10.16 19.18
C GLN A 168 -18.94 10.35 19.15
N VAL A 169 -19.49 10.41 17.94
CA VAL A 169 -20.95 10.47 17.73
C VAL A 169 -21.48 9.06 17.46
N SER A 170 -22.43 8.60 18.28
CA SER A 170 -23.12 7.32 18.10
C SER A 170 -24.24 7.43 17.07
N GLN A 171 -24.97 8.55 17.04
CA GLN A 171 -26.02 8.87 16.07
C GLN A 171 -26.05 10.36 15.80
N LEU A 172 -26.25 10.76 14.54
CA LEU A 172 -26.45 12.14 14.11
C LEU A 172 -27.94 12.37 13.83
N ASN A 173 -28.46 13.54 14.19
CA ASN A 173 -29.80 13.97 13.83
C ASN A 173 -29.78 15.18 12.89
N VAL A 174 -30.80 15.30 12.05
CA VAL A 174 -30.99 16.48 11.20
C VAL A 174 -31.10 17.74 12.06
N GLY A 175 -30.35 18.77 11.72
CA GLY A 175 -30.27 20.03 12.46
C GLY A 175 -29.18 20.08 13.54
N GLU A 176 -28.54 18.96 13.86
CA GLU A 176 -27.40 18.97 14.79
C GLU A 176 -26.18 19.69 14.18
N ALA A 177 -25.40 20.29 15.07
CA ALA A 177 -24.16 20.97 14.75
C ALA A 177 -22.98 20.18 15.34
N LEU A 178 -22.08 19.72 14.48
CA LEU A 178 -20.84 19.06 14.88
C LEU A 178 -19.66 20.02 14.73
N LYS A 179 -18.88 20.23 15.79
CA LYS A 179 -17.66 21.03 15.70
C LYS A 179 -16.63 20.34 14.81
N ILE A 180 -16.04 21.09 13.88
CA ILE A 180 -15.04 20.62 12.92
C ILE A 180 -13.77 21.44 13.04
N TYR A 181 -12.64 20.74 13.08
CA TYR A 181 -11.31 21.31 12.96
C TYR A 181 -10.95 21.36 11.47
N TYR A 182 -10.64 22.55 10.95
CA TYR A 182 -10.22 22.70 9.56
C TYR A 182 -8.77 22.27 9.37
N VAL A 183 -8.46 21.79 8.17
CA VAL A 183 -7.08 21.51 7.74
C VAL A 183 -6.19 22.75 7.79
N ASP A 184 -6.78 23.91 7.53
CA ASP A 184 -6.15 25.22 7.66
C ASP A 184 -7.19 26.23 8.13
N ASP A 185 -6.97 26.80 9.30
CA ASP A 185 -7.84 27.79 9.93
C ASP A 185 -7.68 29.20 9.33
N THR A 186 -6.61 29.43 8.56
CA THR A 186 -6.27 30.71 7.94
C THR A 186 -6.76 30.84 6.50
N ASN A 187 -6.77 29.75 5.73
CA ASN A 187 -7.20 29.72 4.33
C ASN A 187 -8.12 28.52 4.07
N ARG A 188 -9.42 28.79 3.83
CA ARG A 188 -10.47 27.78 3.52
C ARG A 188 -10.25 26.97 2.23
N ASN A 189 -9.07 27.06 1.65
CA ASN A 189 -8.70 26.42 0.39
C ASN A 189 -7.80 25.21 0.63
N SER A 190 -7.22 25.03 1.82
CA SER A 190 -6.38 23.86 2.10
C SER A 190 -7.24 22.65 2.43
N CYS A 191 -6.95 21.52 1.79
CA CYS A 191 -7.59 20.24 2.00
C CYS A 191 -6.52 19.18 2.24
N TRP A 192 -6.88 18.09 2.92
CA TRP A 192 -6.11 16.87 2.93
C TRP A 192 -6.62 15.91 1.87
N LEU A 193 -5.69 15.20 1.24
CA LEU A 193 -5.98 13.93 0.60
C LEU A 193 -5.82 12.86 1.67
N THR A 194 -6.82 11.99 1.82
CA THR A 194 -6.83 10.97 2.87
C THR A 194 -7.11 9.59 2.30
N ILE A 195 -6.35 8.60 2.75
CA ILE A 195 -6.59 7.17 2.52
C ILE A 195 -6.41 6.53 3.89
N ASN A 196 -7.53 6.31 4.60
CA ASN A 196 -7.62 6.05 6.05
C ASN A 196 -7.06 7.19 6.93
N ASN A 197 -5.88 7.73 6.60
CA ASN A 197 -5.21 8.87 7.24
C ASN A 197 -4.82 9.94 6.21
N PRO A 198 -4.43 11.16 6.63
CA PRO A 198 -3.86 12.17 5.75
C PRO A 198 -2.57 11.68 5.06
N VAL A 199 -2.55 11.79 3.72
CA VAL A 199 -1.41 11.36 2.89
C VAL A 199 -0.70 12.53 2.22
N ALA A 200 -1.46 13.59 1.91
CA ALA A 200 -0.93 14.84 1.39
C ALA A 200 -1.86 15.99 1.75
N GLN A 201 -1.34 17.21 1.72
CA GLN A 201 -2.11 18.44 1.73
C GLN A 201 -2.12 19.04 0.33
N VAL A 202 -3.28 19.55 -0.07
CA VAL A 202 -3.51 20.20 -1.35
C VAL A 202 -4.22 21.54 -1.14
N GLN A 203 -4.06 22.45 -2.09
CA GLN A 203 -4.81 23.69 -2.18
C GLN A 203 -5.85 23.58 -3.28
N LEU A 204 -7.09 23.92 -2.94
CA LEU A 204 -8.23 24.04 -3.83
C LEU A 204 -8.27 25.46 -4.41
N ASN A 205 -8.23 25.56 -5.73
CA ASN A 205 -8.37 26.81 -6.47
C ASN A 205 -9.42 26.64 -7.57
N GLY A 206 -10.63 27.15 -7.31
CA GLY A 206 -11.81 26.81 -8.11
C GLY A 206 -12.07 25.31 -8.01
N ASP A 207 -12.17 24.64 -9.16
CA ASP A 207 -12.33 23.18 -9.24
C ASP A 207 -11.00 22.42 -9.36
N SER A 208 -9.85 23.12 -9.22
CA SER A 208 -8.52 22.53 -9.38
C SER A 208 -7.85 22.27 -8.03
N LEU A 209 -7.10 21.17 -7.93
CA LEU A 209 -6.28 20.83 -6.75
C LEU A 209 -4.79 20.90 -7.07
N TYR A 210 -4.00 21.43 -6.15
CA TYR A 210 -2.54 21.53 -6.26
C TYR A 210 -1.87 21.00 -5.01
N PHE A 211 -0.83 20.17 -5.14
CA PHE A 211 -0.05 19.69 -4.00
C PHE A 211 0.60 20.85 -3.26
N SER A 212 0.48 20.89 -1.94
CA SER A 212 1.25 21.80 -1.09
C SER A 212 2.32 21.05 -0.30
N HIS A 213 1.96 19.87 0.22
CA HIS A 213 2.84 19.04 1.04
C HIS A 213 2.47 17.55 0.89
N VAL A 214 3.47 16.67 0.89
CA VAL A 214 3.26 15.21 0.93
C VAL A 214 3.84 14.72 2.25
N TYR A 215 3.04 14.00 3.03
CA TYR A 215 3.50 13.48 4.31
C TYR A 215 4.32 12.21 4.06
N GLU A 216 5.55 12.16 4.58
CA GLU A 216 6.41 10.96 4.48
C GLU A 216 5.75 9.72 5.12
N GLN A 217 4.98 9.93 6.19
CA GLN A 217 4.17 8.90 6.84
C GLN A 217 2.84 8.63 6.11
N GLY A 218 2.48 9.44 5.12
CA GLY A 218 1.25 9.29 4.34
C GLY A 218 1.24 8.02 3.49
N LEU A 219 2.37 7.70 2.87
CA LEU A 219 2.55 6.46 2.08
C LEU A 219 2.43 5.20 2.93
N LEU A 220 2.97 5.25 4.15
CA LEU A 220 2.78 4.25 5.21
C LEU A 220 1.29 4.07 5.55
N ALA A 221 0.61 5.20 5.74
CA ALA A 221 -0.75 5.25 6.22
C ALA A 221 -1.80 4.83 5.17
N MET A 222 -1.47 4.89 3.87
CA MET A 222 -2.28 4.31 2.77
C MET A 222 -2.40 2.79 2.88
N LEU A 223 -1.39 2.14 3.43
CA LEU A 223 -1.26 0.69 3.52
C LEU A 223 -1.69 0.15 4.90
N GLU A 224 -1.71 1.00 5.93
CA GLU A 224 -2.19 0.65 7.25
C GLU A 224 -3.73 0.78 7.33
N SER A 225 -4.40 -0.35 7.56
CA SER A 225 -5.86 -0.43 7.81
C SER A 225 -6.28 0.08 9.21
N ASP A 226 -5.34 0.54 10.02
CA ASP A 226 -5.54 0.95 11.42
C ASP A 226 -5.47 2.48 11.63
N GLY A 227 -5.56 3.27 10.56
CA GLY A 227 -5.62 4.73 10.64
C GLY A 227 -6.72 5.23 11.57
N GLU A 228 -6.34 6.06 12.55
CA GLU A 228 -7.11 6.62 13.68
C GLU A 228 -8.64 6.37 13.59
N LYS A 229 -9.05 5.16 13.99
CA LYS A 229 -10.36 4.53 13.74
C LYS A 229 -11.63 5.26 14.24
N ASN A 230 -11.53 6.50 14.68
CA ASN A 230 -12.64 7.27 15.25
C ASN A 230 -12.80 8.70 14.70
N ARG A 231 -11.99 9.15 13.74
CA ARG A 231 -12.21 10.48 13.14
C ARG A 231 -13.41 10.48 12.20
N ILE A 232 -14.23 11.52 12.34
CA ILE A 232 -15.26 11.85 11.35
C ILE A 232 -14.65 12.89 10.42
N TYR A 233 -14.47 12.55 9.16
CA TYR A 233 -13.96 13.47 8.15
C TYR A 233 -15.10 14.24 7.49
N CYS A 234 -14.89 15.54 7.30
CA CYS A 234 -15.73 16.37 6.46
C CYS A 234 -15.14 16.41 5.05
N VAL A 235 -15.83 15.74 4.14
CA VAL A 235 -15.35 15.38 2.81
C VAL A 235 -16.07 16.22 1.75
N ILE A 236 -15.31 16.70 0.77
CA ILE A 236 -15.80 17.46 -0.39
C ILE A 236 -15.62 16.72 -1.71
N GLY A 237 -15.04 15.52 -1.71
CA GLY A 237 -14.83 14.76 -2.93
C GLY A 237 -14.12 13.44 -2.71
N THR A 238 -14.03 12.65 -3.77
CA THR A 238 -13.24 11.41 -3.81
C THR A 238 -12.00 11.62 -4.66
N ILE A 239 -10.98 10.83 -4.39
CA ILE A 239 -9.76 10.81 -5.19
C ILE A 239 -9.26 9.38 -5.36
N SER A 240 -8.65 9.09 -6.49
CA SER A 240 -7.95 7.84 -6.79
C SER A 240 -6.48 8.18 -7.04
N LEU A 241 -5.62 7.86 -6.07
CA LEU A 241 -4.20 8.19 -6.10
C LEU A 241 -3.39 6.93 -6.33
N ASN A 242 -2.44 6.99 -7.26
CA ASN A 242 -1.37 6.00 -7.27
C ASN A 242 -0.16 6.49 -6.48
N LEU A 243 0.58 5.56 -5.90
CA LEU A 243 1.75 5.87 -5.06
C LEU A 243 2.82 6.67 -5.82
N ASN A 244 2.97 6.36 -7.10
CA ASN A 244 3.85 7.04 -8.05
C ASN A 244 3.63 8.56 -8.11
N LEU A 245 2.36 8.99 -8.12
CA LEU A 245 1.99 10.40 -8.19
C LEU A 245 2.32 11.13 -6.88
N LEU A 246 2.27 10.45 -5.74
CA LEU A 246 2.69 11.02 -4.45
C LEU A 246 4.21 11.13 -4.33
N GLU A 247 4.98 10.17 -4.87
CA GLU A 247 6.46 10.25 -4.88
C GLU A 247 6.98 11.41 -5.75
N GLU A 248 6.28 11.73 -6.83
CA GLU A 248 6.64 12.83 -7.75
C GLU A 248 6.00 14.16 -7.35
N ALA A 249 5.05 14.14 -6.42
CA ALA A 249 4.34 15.33 -6.02
C ALA A 249 5.29 16.35 -5.37
N SER A 250 5.26 17.55 -5.93
CA SER A 250 5.99 18.71 -5.44
C SER A 250 5.02 19.86 -5.20
N THR A 251 5.38 20.77 -4.31
CA THR A 251 4.57 21.95 -4.02
C THR A 251 4.26 22.73 -5.31
N GLY A 252 2.98 23.01 -5.55
CA GLY A 252 2.46 23.67 -6.74
C GLY A 252 2.12 22.73 -7.91
N MET A 253 2.43 21.43 -7.81
CA MET A 253 2.09 20.47 -8.86
C MET A 253 0.57 20.21 -8.90
N PRO A 254 -0.10 20.26 -10.06
CA PRO A 254 -1.52 19.97 -10.16
C PRO A 254 -1.81 18.49 -9.92
N VAL A 255 -2.90 18.22 -9.20
CA VAL A 255 -3.52 16.89 -9.17
C VAL A 255 -4.31 16.75 -10.47
N ALA A 256 -4.08 15.65 -11.21
CA ALA A 256 -4.76 15.45 -12.49
C ALA A 256 -6.28 15.28 -12.32
N PHE A 257 -7.07 15.94 -13.17
CA PHE A 257 -8.53 15.98 -13.07
C PHE A 257 -9.21 14.61 -13.19
N ASP A 258 -8.60 13.67 -13.91
CA ASP A 258 -9.09 12.29 -14.02
C ASP A 258 -8.92 11.49 -12.71
N LYS A 259 -8.21 12.04 -11.72
CA LYS A 259 -7.94 11.39 -10.44
C LYS A 259 -8.93 11.75 -9.36
N TYR A 260 -9.76 12.78 -9.50
CA TYR A 260 -10.68 13.19 -8.44
C TYR A 260 -12.05 13.62 -8.94
N ASN A 261 -12.99 13.62 -8.01
CA ASN A 261 -14.34 14.11 -8.22
C ASN A 261 -14.75 14.96 -7.02
N LEU A 262 -14.87 16.28 -7.24
CA LEU A 262 -15.37 17.22 -6.24
C LEU A 262 -16.90 17.21 -6.24
N TRP A 263 -17.47 17.22 -5.05
CA TRP A 263 -18.90 17.32 -4.82
C TRP A 263 -19.28 18.78 -4.60
N GLY A 264 -20.48 19.16 -5.06
CA GLY A 264 -21.07 20.48 -4.76
C GLY A 264 -21.54 20.65 -3.31
N GLY A 265 -21.06 19.85 -2.37
CA GLY A 265 -21.49 19.85 -0.98
C GLY A 265 -20.64 18.98 -0.07
N TYR A 266 -20.92 19.04 1.23
CA TYR A 266 -20.12 18.39 2.26
C TYR A 266 -20.78 17.11 2.77
N ARG A 267 -19.96 16.09 3.02
CA ARG A 267 -20.38 14.82 3.62
C ARG A 267 -19.54 14.48 4.83
N LEU A 268 -20.17 13.92 5.85
CA LEU A 268 -19.46 13.29 6.96
C LEU A 268 -19.22 11.83 6.63
N ILE A 269 -17.96 11.41 6.71
CA ILE A 269 -17.53 10.03 6.46
C ILE A 269 -16.72 9.55 7.66
N ARG A 270 -16.97 8.32 8.10
CA ARG A 270 -16.16 7.63 9.10
C ARG A 270 -15.92 6.21 8.63
N ASN A 271 -14.66 5.76 8.62
CA ASN A 271 -14.29 4.40 8.19
C ASN A 271 -14.88 4.02 6.83
N ASN A 272 -14.85 4.94 5.86
CA ASN A 272 -15.45 4.82 4.52
C ASN A 272 -16.99 4.66 4.50
N GLU A 273 -17.65 4.76 5.65
CA GLU A 273 -19.12 4.81 5.74
C GLU A 273 -19.60 6.25 5.73
N TYR A 274 -20.63 6.48 4.93
CA TYR A 274 -21.28 7.78 4.83
C TYR A 274 -22.27 7.96 5.97
N LEU A 275 -22.11 9.05 6.74
CA LEU A 275 -22.94 9.32 7.91
C LEU A 275 -24.02 10.35 7.62
N ALA A 276 -23.67 11.46 6.97
CA ALA A 276 -24.57 12.60 6.80
C ALA A 276 -24.15 13.57 5.70
N SER A 277 -25.10 14.25 5.06
CA SER A 277 -24.84 15.46 4.26
C SER A 277 -25.12 16.72 5.07
N GLY A 278 -24.49 17.83 4.69
CA GLY A 278 -24.68 19.08 5.41
C GLY A 278 -23.97 20.27 4.79
N SER A 279 -23.82 21.30 5.60
CA SER A 279 -23.08 22.51 5.26
C SER A 279 -22.22 22.97 6.41
N ILE A 280 -21.06 23.54 6.10
CA ILE A 280 -20.19 24.11 7.12
C ILE A 280 -20.52 25.60 7.31
N ILE A 281 -20.62 26.00 8.56
CA ILE A 281 -20.76 27.40 8.98
C ILE A 281 -19.63 27.77 9.94
N LYS A 282 -19.20 29.03 9.91
CA LYS A 282 -18.25 29.58 10.90
C LYS A 282 -19.06 30.38 11.93
N ILE A 283 -18.91 30.04 13.21
CA ILE A 283 -19.50 30.78 14.33
C ILE A 283 -18.33 31.24 15.20
N ASN A 284 -18.12 32.56 15.30
CA ASN A 284 -16.91 33.15 15.89
C ASN A 284 -15.65 32.58 15.21
N ASP A 285 -14.73 32.02 15.98
CA ASP A 285 -13.49 31.42 15.48
C ASP A 285 -13.60 29.93 15.19
N ASP A 286 -14.74 29.31 15.51
CA ASP A 286 -14.96 27.88 15.35
C ASP A 286 -15.80 27.55 14.12
N PHE A 287 -15.59 26.36 13.56
CA PHE A 287 -16.37 25.83 12.45
C PHE A 287 -17.28 24.69 12.90
N TYR A 288 -18.48 24.67 12.33
CA TYR A 288 -19.51 23.68 12.63
C TYR A 288 -20.11 23.14 11.35
N PHE A 289 -20.28 21.82 11.30
CA PHE A 289 -21.05 21.14 10.27
C PHE A 289 -22.49 20.99 10.74
N ILE A 290 -23.42 21.54 9.97
CA ILE A 290 -24.85 21.42 10.22
C ILE A 290 -25.40 20.26 9.39
N VAL A 291 -25.93 19.24 10.08
CA VAL A 291 -26.50 18.05 9.47
C VAL A 291 -27.81 18.39 8.76
N LYS A 292 -27.90 18.06 7.47
CA LYS A 292 -29.10 18.25 6.64
C LYS A 292 -29.81 16.95 6.30
N SER A 293 -29.06 15.87 6.14
CA SER A 293 -29.59 14.51 5.99
C SER A 293 -28.67 13.52 6.69
N VAL A 294 -29.25 12.42 7.16
CA VAL A 294 -28.55 11.29 7.81
C VAL A 294 -28.81 10.05 6.98
N HIS A 295 -27.84 9.15 6.91
CA HIS A 295 -27.91 7.91 6.14
C HIS A 295 -27.73 6.68 7.02
#